data_AF-A0A2M7RM28-F1
#
_entry.id   AF-A0A2M7RM28-F1
#
_cell.length_a   1.000
_cell.length_b   1.000
_cell.length_c   1.000
_cell.angle_alpha   90.00
_cell.angle_beta   90.00
_cell.angle_gamma   90.00
#
_symmetry.space_group_name_H-M   'P 1'
#
loop_
_entity.id
_entity.type
_entity.pdbx_description
1 polymer ?
#
loop_
_entity_poly.entity_id
_entity_poly.type
_entity_poly.pdbx_seq_one_letter_code
_entity_poly.pdbx_strand_id
1 'polypeptide(L)'
;MKPRTNEDYWGEVESCMSEETASGYKMAIIEADKILRFVLKQKGYPGKDLRQQIFYAGWRLDDKTGLNKAIAKKEEVINNLEYRLSTFEAEDATEAYKEAILHFSSKKTLKLKDRLVLYYTHYLSIKSKFFQKSVVSFLAFFLAIKVLDSTEIGRQVWQKLIIIANFIFSWFLVFLLLGGSILVIVIGSFLYFEKGKTRIKE
;
A
#
# COMPACT_ATOMS: atom_id res chain seq x y z
N MET A 1 -2.74 5.96 -29.29
CA MET A 1 -1.84 6.94 -28.63
C MET A 1 -0.46 6.34 -28.55
N LYS A 2 0.56 7.00 -29.12
CA LYS A 2 1.96 6.56 -29.04
C LYS A 2 2.48 6.84 -27.61
N PRO A 3 3.21 5.92 -26.96
CA PRO A 3 3.80 6.19 -25.65
C PRO A 3 4.81 7.33 -25.78
N ARG A 4 4.68 8.35 -24.92
CA ARG A 4 5.63 9.48 -24.84
C ARG A 4 7.00 8.99 -24.38
N THR A 5 8.07 9.56 -24.91
CA THR A 5 9.45 9.27 -24.51
C THR A 5 9.83 10.09 -23.28
N ASN A 6 10.94 9.74 -22.61
CA ASN A 6 11.45 10.54 -21.48
C ASN A 6 11.81 11.98 -21.88
N GLU A 7 12.19 12.18 -23.14
CA GLU A 7 12.47 13.50 -23.73
C GLU A 7 11.18 14.33 -23.86
N ASP A 8 10.08 13.71 -24.31
CA ASP A 8 8.78 14.39 -24.41
C ASP A 8 8.28 14.88 -23.03
N TYR A 9 8.55 14.12 -21.97
CA TYR A 9 8.16 14.51 -20.62
C TYR A 9 9.00 15.66 -20.07
N TRP A 10 10.30 15.72 -20.42
CA TRP A 10 11.17 16.80 -19.95
C TRP A 10 10.83 18.15 -20.59
N GLY A 11 10.30 18.15 -21.82
CA GLY A 11 9.81 19.37 -22.47
C GLY A 11 8.73 20.11 -21.68
N GLU A 12 7.91 19.39 -20.90
CA GLU A 12 6.92 20.02 -20.01
C GLU A 12 7.59 20.78 -18.85
N VAL A 13 8.69 20.24 -18.30
CA VAL A 13 9.49 20.91 -17.26
C VAL A 13 10.12 22.19 -17.82
N GLU A 14 10.71 22.11 -19.01
CA GLU A 14 11.34 23.27 -19.67
C GLU A 14 10.32 24.35 -20.03
N SER A 15 9.14 23.96 -20.53
CA SER A 15 8.03 24.88 -20.78
C SER A 15 7.63 25.62 -19.49
N CYS A 16 7.44 24.91 -18.38
CA CYS A 16 7.10 25.53 -17.10
C CYS A 16 8.19 26.46 -16.55
N MET A 17 9.47 26.13 -16.77
CA MET A 17 10.59 27.01 -16.40
C MET A 17 10.63 28.28 -17.28
N SER A 18 10.30 28.17 -18.57
CA SER A 18 10.33 29.28 -19.53
C SER A 18 9.24 30.34 -19.31
N GLU A 19 8.19 30.01 -18.55
CA GLU A 19 7.14 30.97 -18.18
C GLU A 19 7.65 32.06 -17.23
N GLU A 20 8.78 31.82 -16.56
CA GLU A 20 9.41 32.72 -15.59
C GLU A 20 8.49 33.17 -14.43
N THR A 21 7.39 32.43 -14.18
CA THR A 21 6.44 32.71 -13.11
C THR A 21 6.66 31.82 -11.89
N ALA A 22 6.29 32.31 -10.70
CA ALA A 22 6.35 31.51 -9.48
C ALA A 22 5.52 30.21 -9.58
N SER A 23 4.38 30.24 -10.29
CA SER A 23 3.56 29.05 -10.55
C SER A 23 4.23 28.08 -11.51
N GLY A 24 4.86 28.60 -12.58
CA GLY A 24 5.63 27.82 -13.54
C GLY A 24 6.78 27.06 -12.86
N TYR A 25 7.57 27.75 -12.03
CA TYR A 25 8.66 27.12 -11.29
C TYR A 25 8.19 26.01 -10.33
N LYS A 26 7.09 26.25 -9.60
CA LYS A 26 6.48 25.23 -8.75
C LYS A 26 6.06 24.00 -9.55
N MET A 27 5.42 24.23 -10.71
CA MET A 27 4.98 23.15 -11.58
C MET A 27 6.15 22.37 -12.17
N ALA A 28 7.22 23.05 -12.59
CA ALA A 28 8.43 22.43 -13.11
C ALA A 28 9.04 21.42 -12.12
N ILE A 29 9.14 21.79 -10.83
CA ILE A 29 9.62 20.89 -9.77
C ILE A 29 8.68 19.68 -9.60
N ILE A 30 7.36 19.91 -9.63
CA ILE A 30 6.36 18.84 -9.47
C ILE A 30 6.42 17.86 -10.65
N GLU A 31 6.52 18.35 -11.87
CA GLU A 31 6.66 17.51 -13.07
C GLU A 31 7.98 16.74 -13.04
N ALA A 32 9.09 17.35 -12.63
CA ALA A 32 10.37 16.66 -12.49
C ALA A 32 10.30 15.48 -11.49
N ASP A 33 9.64 15.64 -10.33
CA ASP A 33 9.39 14.54 -9.37
C ASP A 33 8.55 13.42 -10.00
N LYS A 34 7.50 13.76 -10.76
CA LYS A 34 6.64 12.78 -11.45
C LYS A 34 7.43 11.96 -12.47
N ILE A 35 8.28 12.63 -13.27
CA ILE A 35 9.13 11.97 -14.27
C ILE A 35 10.10 11.01 -13.60
N LEU A 36 10.78 11.42 -12.53
CA LEU A 36 11.69 10.54 -11.81
C LEU A 36 10.97 9.31 -11.25
N ARG A 37 9.78 9.47 -10.66
CA ARG A 37 8.96 8.34 -10.20
C ARG A 37 8.59 7.41 -11.34
N PHE A 38 8.23 7.96 -12.48
CA PHE A 38 7.89 7.18 -13.67
C PHE A 38 9.09 6.35 -14.15
N VAL A 39 10.27 6.97 -14.24
CA VAL A 39 11.53 6.29 -14.59
C VAL A 39 11.85 5.18 -13.61
N LEU A 40 11.78 5.42 -12.30
CA LEU A 40 12.03 4.40 -11.28
C LEU A 40 11.05 3.23 -11.36
N LYS A 41 9.76 3.51 -11.60
CA LYS A 41 8.73 2.48 -11.83
C LYS A 41 9.01 1.66 -13.08
N GLN A 42 9.39 2.29 -14.19
CA GLN A 42 9.77 1.60 -15.42
C GLN A 42 10.99 0.69 -15.22
N LYS A 43 11.96 1.11 -14.40
CA LYS A 43 13.12 0.29 -14.03
C LYS A 43 12.79 -0.83 -13.06
N GLY A 44 11.59 -0.83 -12.48
CA GLY A 44 11.06 -1.90 -11.64
C GLY A 44 11.29 -1.72 -10.14
N TYR A 45 11.70 -0.53 -9.69
CA TYR A 45 11.92 -0.25 -8.27
C TYR A 45 10.59 -0.09 -7.52
N PRO A 46 10.35 -0.84 -6.44
CA PRO A 46 9.12 -0.72 -5.65
C PRO A 46 9.16 0.48 -4.71
N GLY A 47 7.99 0.92 -4.25
CA GLY A 47 7.86 1.98 -3.23
C GLY A 47 6.61 2.84 -3.44
N LYS A 48 5.96 3.22 -2.34
CA LYS A 48 4.78 4.10 -2.34
C LYS A 48 5.13 5.55 -2.63
N ASP A 49 6.28 5.99 -2.10
CA ASP A 49 6.82 7.33 -2.29
C ASP A 49 8.18 7.30 -3.00
N LEU A 50 8.63 8.46 -3.47
CA LEU A 50 9.89 8.60 -4.21
C LEU A 50 11.09 8.24 -3.34
N ARG A 51 11.08 8.58 -2.05
CA ARG A 51 12.18 8.27 -1.12
C ARG A 51 12.36 6.77 -0.97
N GLN A 52 11.27 6.01 -0.86
CA GLN A 52 11.28 4.55 -0.83
C GLN A 52 11.81 3.98 -2.14
N GLN A 53 11.36 4.48 -3.29
CA GLN A 53 11.83 4.02 -4.59
C GLN A 53 13.34 4.24 -4.77
N ILE A 54 13.85 5.41 -4.36
CA ILE A 54 15.27 5.76 -4.36
C ILE A 54 16.06 4.83 -3.41
N PHE A 55 15.53 4.56 -2.22
CA PHE A 55 16.14 3.64 -1.26
C PHE A 55 16.31 2.23 -1.85
N TYR A 56 15.26 1.67 -2.46
CA TYR A 56 15.36 0.36 -3.11
C TYR A 56 16.22 0.36 -4.38
N ALA A 57 16.40 1.52 -5.01
CA ALA A 57 17.34 1.68 -6.10
C ALA A 57 18.81 1.69 -5.64
N GLY A 58 19.06 1.59 -4.32
CA GLY A 58 20.38 1.61 -3.72
C GLY A 58 21.07 2.97 -3.78
N TRP A 59 20.31 4.03 -4.07
CA TRP A 59 20.82 5.38 -4.18
C TRP A 59 20.66 6.08 -2.83
N ARG A 60 21.77 6.29 -2.13
CA ARG A 60 21.76 6.98 -0.84
C ARG A 60 21.59 8.47 -1.07
N LEU A 61 20.53 9.02 -0.48
CA LEU A 61 20.25 10.46 -0.52
C LEU A 61 21.33 11.28 0.20
N ASP A 62 22.01 10.68 1.17
CA ASP A 62 23.09 11.32 1.94
C ASP A 62 24.32 11.63 1.07
N ASP A 63 24.60 10.79 0.07
CA ASP A 63 25.72 10.98 -0.87
C ASP A 63 25.39 12.02 -1.96
N LYS A 64 24.12 12.39 -2.10
CA LYS A 64 23.59 13.27 -3.15
C LYS A 64 22.65 14.31 -2.55
N THR A 65 23.26 15.23 -1.81
CA THR A 65 22.58 16.32 -1.09
C THR A 65 21.63 17.13 -1.96
N GLY A 66 21.92 17.31 -3.26
CA GLY A 66 21.06 18.02 -4.22
C GLY A 66 19.67 17.41 -4.35
N LEU A 67 19.54 16.10 -4.62
CA LEU A 67 18.24 15.47 -4.81
C LEU A 67 17.40 15.48 -3.52
N ASN A 68 18.04 15.28 -2.37
CA ASN A 68 17.32 15.33 -1.09
C ASN A 68 16.74 16.73 -0.82
N LYS A 69 17.52 17.78 -1.12
CA LYS A 69 17.06 19.17 -1.06
C LYS A 69 15.93 19.44 -2.05
N ALA A 70 16.04 18.97 -3.29
CA ALA A 70 14.99 19.11 -4.29
C ALA A 70 13.68 18.42 -3.89
N ILE A 71 13.76 17.24 -3.26
CA ILE A 71 12.58 16.55 -2.70
C ILE A 71 11.98 17.35 -1.55
N ALA A 72 12.79 17.89 -0.63
CA ALA A 72 12.30 18.72 0.46
C ALA A 72 11.63 20.00 -0.06
N LYS A 73 12.24 20.67 -1.03
CA LYS A 73 11.71 21.88 -1.68
C LYS A 73 10.35 21.61 -2.34
N LYS A 74 10.21 20.48 -3.01
CA LYS A 74 8.94 20.05 -3.59
C LYS A 74 7.87 19.82 -2.52
N GLU A 75 8.21 19.24 -1.37
CA GLU A 75 7.26 19.11 -0.25
C GLU A 75 6.87 20.48 0.31
N GLU A 76 7.78 21.45 0.40
CA GLU A 76 7.46 22.83 0.79
C GLU A 76 6.48 23.47 -0.21
N VAL A 77 6.74 23.32 -1.51
CA VAL A 77 5.88 23.82 -2.59
C VAL A 77 4.46 23.26 -2.52
N ILE A 78 4.32 21.96 -2.21
CA ILE A 78 3.01 21.30 -2.13
C ILE A 78 2.26 21.69 -0.85
N ASN A 79 2.96 21.77 0.28
CA ASN A 79 2.32 21.96 1.58
C ASN A 79 2.11 23.44 1.96
N ASN A 80 2.81 24.37 1.31
CA ASN A 80 2.70 25.80 1.59
C ASN A 80 2.28 26.58 0.34
N LEU A 81 1.00 26.99 0.32
CA LEU A 81 0.39 27.74 -0.79
C LEU A 81 1.12 29.07 -1.07
N GLU A 82 1.55 29.77 -0.03
CA GLU A 82 2.19 31.09 -0.13
C GLU A 82 3.70 31.03 -0.40
N TYR A 83 4.27 29.83 -0.45
CA TYR A 83 5.70 29.65 -0.66
C TYR A 83 6.14 30.32 -1.98
N ARG A 84 7.14 31.19 -1.90
CA ARG A 84 7.73 31.87 -3.07
C ARG A 84 9.04 31.20 -3.40
N LEU A 85 9.09 30.56 -4.56
CA LEU A 85 10.26 29.88 -5.08
C LEU A 85 11.01 30.86 -5.98
N SER A 86 12.30 31.06 -5.73
CA SER A 86 13.16 31.83 -6.63
C SER A 86 13.54 31.02 -7.87
N THR A 87 13.88 31.71 -8.97
CA THR A 87 14.37 31.06 -10.19
C THR A 87 15.58 30.17 -9.91
N PHE A 88 16.53 30.65 -9.11
CA PHE A 88 17.73 29.90 -8.73
C PHE A 88 17.39 28.61 -7.96
N GLU A 89 16.46 28.67 -7.00
CA GLU A 89 16.02 27.46 -6.28
C GLU A 89 15.29 26.46 -7.19
N ALA A 90 14.55 26.97 -8.19
CA ALA A 90 13.85 26.15 -9.16
C ALA A 90 14.82 25.43 -10.11
N GLU A 91 15.82 26.15 -10.61
CA GLU A 91 16.90 25.61 -11.44
C GLU A 91 17.70 24.54 -10.69
N ASP A 92 18.18 24.83 -9.48
CA ASP A 92 18.93 23.87 -8.66
C ASP A 92 18.11 22.60 -8.38
N ALA A 93 16.83 22.75 -8.05
CA ALA A 93 15.96 21.61 -7.79
C ALA A 93 15.70 20.79 -9.06
N THR A 94 15.37 21.43 -10.18
CA THR A 94 15.08 20.74 -11.46
C THR A 94 16.33 20.06 -12.02
N GLU A 95 17.50 20.68 -11.92
CA GLU A 95 18.77 20.09 -12.33
C GLU A 95 19.12 18.85 -11.49
N ALA A 96 18.93 18.89 -10.17
CA ALA A 96 19.11 17.72 -9.32
C ALA A 96 18.18 16.55 -9.71
N TYR A 97 16.93 16.84 -10.10
CA TYR A 97 16.04 15.82 -10.65
C TYR A 97 16.52 15.31 -12.01
N LYS A 98 16.99 16.19 -12.90
CA LYS A 98 17.52 15.85 -14.23
C LYS A 98 18.68 14.88 -14.14
N GLU A 99 19.66 15.15 -13.26
CA GLU A 99 20.78 14.26 -13.01
C GLU A 99 20.33 12.87 -12.54
N ALA A 100 19.38 12.83 -11.60
CA ALA A 100 18.85 11.58 -11.09
C ALA A 100 18.13 10.79 -12.20
N ILE A 101 17.31 11.46 -13.00
CA ILE A 101 16.59 10.88 -14.14
C ILE A 101 17.58 10.30 -15.16
N LEU A 102 18.62 11.03 -15.54
CA LEU A 102 19.64 10.57 -16.47
C LEU A 102 20.38 9.33 -15.92
N HIS A 103 20.77 9.40 -14.66
CA HIS A 103 21.43 8.27 -14.01
C HIS A 103 20.55 7.01 -14.01
N PHE A 104 19.28 7.09 -13.61
CA PHE A 104 18.40 5.92 -13.60
C PHE A 104 17.96 5.47 -14.99
N SER A 105 17.84 6.41 -15.95
CA SER A 105 17.51 6.09 -17.33
C SER A 105 18.59 5.26 -17.99
N SER A 106 19.87 5.51 -17.68
CA SER A 106 21.01 4.73 -18.18
C SER A 106 21.12 3.31 -17.59
N LYS A 107 20.52 3.06 -16.41
CA LYS A 107 20.55 1.74 -15.76
C LYS A 107 19.68 0.73 -16.52
N LYS A 108 20.11 -0.53 -16.55
CA LYS A 108 19.28 -1.62 -17.08
C LYS A 108 18.04 -1.83 -16.21
N THR A 109 16.93 -2.22 -16.83
CA THR A 109 15.73 -2.63 -16.11
C THR A 109 16.02 -3.85 -15.25
N LEU A 110 15.44 -3.89 -14.04
CA LEU A 110 15.63 -5.02 -13.13
C LEU A 110 15.06 -6.30 -13.76
N LYS A 111 15.76 -7.42 -13.57
CA LYS A 111 15.24 -8.74 -13.95
C LYS A 111 14.01 -9.04 -13.10
N LEU A 112 13.06 -9.80 -13.65
CA LEU A 112 11.82 -10.16 -12.96
C LEU A 112 12.06 -10.81 -11.58
N LYS A 113 13.11 -11.63 -11.45
CA LYS A 113 13.50 -12.24 -10.17
C LYS A 113 13.87 -11.18 -9.13
N ASP A 114 14.73 -10.25 -9.48
CA ASP A 114 15.18 -9.19 -8.57
C ASP A 114 14.03 -8.25 -8.20
N ARG A 115 13.13 -7.98 -9.16
CA ARG A 115 11.90 -7.21 -8.92
C ARG A 115 10.97 -7.90 -7.91
N LEU A 116 10.76 -9.20 -8.03
CA LEU A 116 9.94 -9.97 -7.10
C LEU A 116 10.58 -10.03 -5.71
N VAL A 117 11.91 -10.22 -5.62
CA VAL A 117 12.64 -10.19 -4.34
C VAL A 117 12.51 -8.82 -3.68
N LEU A 118 12.67 -7.72 -4.42
CA LEU A 118 12.50 -6.37 -3.88
C LEU A 118 11.05 -6.10 -3.47
N TYR A 119 10.07 -6.58 -4.23
CA TYR A 119 8.66 -6.44 -3.89
C TYR A 119 8.30 -7.23 -2.65
N TYR A 120 8.77 -8.48 -2.54
CA TYR A 120 8.58 -9.33 -1.38
C TYR A 120 9.29 -8.74 -0.16
N THR A 121 10.53 -8.28 -0.28
CA THR A 121 11.22 -7.63 0.85
C THR A 121 10.59 -6.28 1.23
N HIS A 122 9.93 -5.58 0.31
CA HIS A 122 9.17 -4.36 0.62
C HIS A 122 7.86 -4.65 1.38
N TYR A 123 7.05 -5.58 0.88
CA TYR A 123 5.75 -5.90 1.47
C TYR A 123 5.83 -6.87 2.66
N LEU A 124 6.74 -7.84 2.58
CA LEU A 124 7.11 -8.78 3.63
C LEU A 124 8.43 -8.39 4.30
N SER A 125 8.72 -7.10 4.41
CA SER A 125 9.64 -6.62 5.44
C SER A 125 9.01 -6.96 6.81
N ILE A 126 9.29 -8.18 7.27
CA ILE A 126 8.98 -8.79 8.57
C ILE A 126 9.79 -8.08 9.68
N LYS A 127 9.98 -6.77 9.56
CA LYS A 127 10.53 -5.87 10.59
C LYS A 127 9.47 -5.34 11.55
N SER A 128 8.22 -5.71 11.35
CA SER A 128 7.17 -5.43 12.32
C SER A 128 7.45 -6.25 13.58
N LYS A 129 7.96 -5.60 14.64
CA LYS A 129 8.07 -6.19 15.99
C LYS A 129 6.76 -6.86 16.41
N PHE A 130 5.62 -6.41 15.89
CA PHE A 130 4.32 -7.03 16.09
C PHE A 130 4.26 -8.44 15.49
N PHE A 131 4.67 -8.66 14.24
CA PHE A 131 4.64 -10.01 13.64
C PHE A 131 5.59 -10.98 14.36
N GLN A 132 6.80 -10.53 14.73
CA GLN A 132 7.72 -11.34 15.52
C GLN A 132 7.12 -11.73 16.88
N LYS A 133 6.48 -10.77 17.56
CA LYS A 133 5.75 -11.04 18.81
C LYS A 133 4.58 -11.98 18.59
N SER A 134 3.83 -11.84 17.50
CA SER A 134 2.72 -12.74 17.17
C SER A 134 3.20 -14.16 16.90
N VAL A 135 4.28 -14.34 16.14
CA VAL A 135 4.86 -15.67 15.87
C VAL A 135 5.40 -16.31 17.15
N VAL A 136 6.11 -15.56 17.99
CA VAL A 136 6.62 -16.08 19.28
C VAL A 136 5.47 -16.38 20.23
N SER A 137 4.47 -15.50 20.32
CA SER A 137 3.28 -15.73 21.15
C SER A 137 2.48 -16.93 20.66
N PHE A 138 2.37 -17.13 19.34
CA PHE A 138 1.70 -18.28 18.74
C PHE A 138 2.46 -19.56 19.07
N LEU A 139 3.77 -19.59 18.87
CA LEU A 139 4.61 -20.74 19.26
C LEU A 139 4.53 -21.04 20.76
N ALA A 140 4.60 -20.01 21.60
CA ALA A 140 4.47 -20.14 23.06
C ALA A 140 3.10 -20.68 23.45
N PHE A 141 2.03 -20.25 22.76
CA PHE A 141 0.67 -20.76 22.96
C PHE A 141 0.57 -22.26 22.64
N PHE A 142 1.12 -22.70 21.50
CA PHE A 142 1.15 -24.14 21.17
C PHE A 142 1.98 -24.95 22.16
N LEU A 143 3.09 -24.39 22.63
CA LEU A 143 3.93 -25.04 23.63
C LEU A 143 3.18 -25.15 24.98
N ALA A 144 2.45 -24.11 25.38
CA ALA A 144 1.61 -24.11 26.57
C ALA A 144 0.50 -25.16 26.47
N ILE A 145 -0.18 -25.26 25.32
CA ILE A 145 -1.19 -26.31 25.07
C ILE A 145 -0.56 -27.70 25.21
N LYS A 146 0.61 -27.92 24.58
CA LYS A 146 1.30 -29.22 24.65
C LYS A 146 1.68 -29.60 26.08
N VAL A 147 2.13 -28.63 26.88
CA VAL A 147 2.46 -28.86 28.30
C VAL A 147 1.19 -29.14 29.10
N LEU A 148 0.12 -28.38 28.88
CA LEU A 148 -1.17 -28.58 29.55
C LEU A 148 -1.73 -29.98 29.27
N ASP A 149 -1.71 -30.44 28.01
CA ASP A 149 -2.20 -31.77 27.63
C ASP A 149 -1.43 -32.91 28.33
N SER A 150 -0.12 -32.72 28.54
CA SER A 150 0.72 -33.71 29.25
C SER A 150 0.47 -33.78 30.77
N THR A 151 -0.27 -32.83 31.35
CA THR A 151 -0.54 -32.76 32.80
C THR A 151 -1.98 -33.15 33.14
N GLU A 152 -2.21 -33.80 34.27
CA GLU A 152 -3.57 -34.17 34.72
C GLU A 152 -4.46 -32.95 34.94
N ILE A 153 -3.91 -31.88 35.50
CA ILE A 153 -4.61 -30.61 35.70
C ILE A 153 -4.99 -29.98 34.36
N GLY A 154 -4.07 -29.97 33.38
CA GLY A 154 -4.35 -29.39 32.07
C GLY A 154 -5.40 -30.18 31.29
N ARG A 155 -5.46 -31.52 31.42
CA ARG A 155 -6.54 -32.33 30.86
C ARG A 155 -7.92 -31.96 31.43
N GLN A 156 -8.01 -31.69 32.74
CA GLN A 156 -9.27 -31.24 33.35
C GLN A 156 -9.70 -29.85 32.85
N VAL A 157 -8.76 -28.92 32.71
CA VAL A 157 -9.03 -27.58 32.16
C VAL A 157 -9.48 -27.68 30.70
N TRP A 158 -8.82 -28.51 29.89
CA TRP A 158 -9.17 -28.74 28.50
C TRP A 158 -10.56 -29.33 28.33
N GLN A 159 -10.92 -30.33 29.15
CA GLN A 159 -12.27 -30.90 29.15
C GLN A 159 -13.33 -29.86 29.51
N LYS A 160 -13.08 -28.98 30.49
CA LYS A 160 -14.00 -27.88 30.82
C LYS A 160 -14.15 -26.89 29.67
N LEU A 161 -13.06 -26.54 28.99
CA LEU A 161 -13.10 -25.68 27.81
C LEU A 161 -13.90 -26.31 26.66
N ILE A 162 -13.74 -27.62 26.41
CA ILE A 162 -14.53 -28.34 25.41
C ILE A 162 -16.02 -28.31 25.77
N ILE A 163 -16.38 -28.55 27.03
CA ILE A 163 -17.78 -28.50 27.48
C ILE A 163 -18.38 -27.11 27.24
N ILE A 164 -17.65 -26.05 27.59
CA ILE A 164 -18.08 -24.66 27.34
C ILE A 164 -18.20 -24.38 25.84
N ALA A 165 -17.22 -24.79 25.05
CA ALA A 165 -17.23 -24.60 23.60
C ALA A 165 -18.43 -25.32 22.95
N ASN A 166 -18.69 -26.57 23.35
CA ASN A 166 -19.84 -27.34 22.87
C ASN A 166 -21.16 -26.69 23.29
N PHE A 167 -21.24 -26.12 24.50
CA PHE A 167 -22.42 -25.39 24.94
C PHE A 167 -22.67 -24.14 24.09
N ILE A 168 -21.63 -23.32 23.87
CA ILE A 168 -21.72 -22.13 23.01
C ILE A 168 -22.10 -22.52 21.58
N PHE A 169 -21.47 -23.55 21.03
CA PHE A 169 -21.75 -24.03 19.68
C PHE A 169 -23.17 -24.56 19.54
N SER A 170 -23.66 -25.31 20.54
CA SER A 170 -25.04 -25.78 20.58
C SER A 170 -26.04 -24.61 20.56
N TRP A 171 -25.82 -23.59 21.39
CA TRP A 171 -26.66 -22.39 21.39
C TRP A 171 -26.60 -21.63 20.07
N PHE A 172 -25.41 -21.48 19.50
CA PHE A 172 -25.22 -20.86 18.20
C PHE A 172 -26.01 -21.59 17.10
N LEU A 173 -25.97 -22.93 17.10
CA LEU A 173 -26.72 -23.76 16.15
C LEU A 173 -28.24 -23.60 16.32
N VAL A 174 -28.73 -23.53 17.56
CA VAL A 174 -30.15 -23.25 17.87
C VAL A 174 -30.56 -21.88 17.32
N PHE A 175 -29.77 -20.83 17.55
CA PHE A 175 -30.06 -19.50 17.00
C PHE A 175 -30.03 -19.49 15.47
N LEU A 176 -29.11 -20.22 14.86
CA LEU A 176 -29.00 -20.34 13.41
C LEU A 176 -30.22 -21.04 12.81
N LEU A 177 -30.73 -22.10 13.45
CA LEU A 177 -31.95 -22.81 13.03
C LEU A 177 -33.21 -21.96 13.22
N LEU A 178 -33.34 -21.26 14.35
CA LEU A 178 -34.46 -20.35 14.60
C LEU A 178 -34.46 -19.19 13.60
N GLY A 179 -33.30 -18.56 13.41
CA GLY A 179 -33.13 -17.50 12.42
C GLY A 179 -33.43 -17.98 11.01
N GLY A 180 -32.92 -19.15 10.62
CA GLY A 180 -33.22 -19.78 9.34
C GLY A 180 -34.70 -20.07 9.15
N SER A 181 -35.39 -20.56 10.17
CA SER A 181 -36.83 -20.85 10.13
C SER A 181 -37.65 -19.58 9.92
N ILE A 182 -37.32 -18.49 10.62
CA ILE A 182 -37.95 -17.18 10.43
C ILE A 182 -37.74 -16.70 8.99
N LEU A 183 -36.51 -16.83 8.47
CA LEU A 183 -36.15 -16.41 7.12
C LEU A 183 -36.95 -17.17 6.04
N VAL A 184 -37.13 -18.49 6.22
CA VAL A 184 -37.99 -19.32 5.35
C VAL A 184 -39.44 -18.88 5.40
N ILE A 185 -39.98 -18.56 6.59
CA ILE A 185 -41.36 -18.05 6.73
C ILE A 185 -41.53 -16.72 6.00
N VAL A 186 -40.57 -15.79 6.15
CA VAL A 186 -40.60 -14.48 5.48
C VAL A 186 -40.54 -14.62 3.96
N ILE A 187 -39.59 -15.41 3.43
CA ILE A 187 -39.48 -15.67 1.99
C ILE A 187 -40.73 -16.37 1.45
N GLY A 188 -41.19 -17.41 2.16
CA GLY A 188 -42.39 -18.17 1.79
C GLY A 188 -43.63 -17.28 1.75
N SER A 189 -43.77 -16.37 2.72
CA SER A 189 -44.86 -15.39 2.75
C SER A 189 -44.78 -14.44 1.56
N PHE A 190 -43.59 -13.91 1.26
CA PHE A 190 -43.39 -13.01 0.12
C PHE A 190 -43.74 -13.69 -1.22
N LEU A 191 -43.24 -14.91 -1.46
CA LEU A 191 -43.54 -15.69 -2.67
C LEU A 191 -45.03 -16.03 -2.78
N TYR A 192 -45.69 -16.34 -1.66
CA TYR A 192 -47.13 -16.60 -1.63
C TYR A 192 -47.94 -15.37 -2.05
N PHE A 193 -47.60 -14.18 -1.52
CA PHE A 193 -48.26 -12.93 -1.90
C PHE A 193 -48.01 -12.53 -3.35
N GLU A 194 -46.81 -12.80 -3.89
CA GLU A 194 -46.49 -12.51 -5.29
C GLU A 194 -47.28 -13.40 -6.27
N LYS A 195 -47.45 -14.69 -5.93
CA LYS A 195 -48.28 -15.63 -6.71
C LYS A 195 -49.78 -15.29 -6.66
N GLY A 196 -50.24 -14.63 -5.59
CA GLY A 196 -51.62 -14.12 -5.48
C GLY A 196 -51.91 -12.94 -6.41
N LYS A 197 -50.92 -12.07 -6.67
CA LYS A 197 -51.10 -10.88 -7.54
C LYS A 197 -51.19 -11.19 -9.03
N THR A 198 -50.63 -12.30 -9.49
CA THR A 198 -50.67 -12.70 -10.92
C THR A 198 -51.99 -13.35 -11.34
N ARG A 199 -52.83 -13.80 -10.40
CA ARG A 199 -54.15 -14.40 -10.68
C ARG A 199 -55.32 -13.41 -10.83
N ILE A 200 -55.13 -12.12 -10.53
CA ILE A 200 -56.20 -11.09 -10.60
C ILE A 200 -56.12 -10.28 -11.91
N LYS A 201 -55.34 -10.75 -12.89
CA LYS A 201 -55.13 -10.08 -14.19
C LYS A 201 -55.63 -10.88 -15.41
N GLU A 202 -56.40 -11.94 -15.21
CA GLU A 202 -57.19 -12.60 -16.27
C GLU A 202 -58.69 -12.36 -16.05
#